data_AF-A0A166AG94-F1
#
_entry.id   AF-A0A166AG94-F1
#
_cell.length_a   1.000
_cell.length_b   1.000
_cell.length_c   1.000
_cell.angle_alpha   90.00
_cell.angle_beta   90.00
_cell.angle_gamma   90.00
#
_symmetry.space_group_name_H-M   'P 1'
#
loop_
_entity.id
_entity.type
_entity.pdbx_description
1 polymer ?
#
loop_
_entity_poly.entity_id
_entity_poly.type
_entity_poly.pdbx_seq_one_letter_code
_entity_poly.pdbx_strand_id
1 'polypeptide(L)'
;MKIAIIRDNVYGTSTYYKLNLPFNCEDIQIISPKERFVEEINLDKNLIKKLKKFDILIMYVKHQDMALEIVDSLKNKNLLILIGIWNGLGFKKQITKYENVFILNKIGIRIKNDLKYEKLLHILKKAKVRKSCQGEHFIEL
;
A
#
# COMPACT_ATOMS: atom_id res chain seq x y z
N MET A 1 9.22 6.50 10.77
CA MET A 1 8.17 5.83 9.98
C MET A 1 7.95 6.63 8.71
N LYS A 2 8.21 6.05 7.54
CA LYS A 2 8.01 6.62 6.21
C LYS A 2 6.81 5.95 5.57
N ILE A 3 5.82 6.75 5.17
CA ILE A 3 4.57 6.25 4.58
C ILE A 3 4.48 6.72 3.13
N ALA A 4 4.25 5.80 2.21
CA ALA A 4 3.87 6.11 0.83
C ALA A 4 2.40 5.77 0.59
N ILE A 5 1.75 6.57 -0.26
CA ILE A 5 0.46 6.28 -0.85
C ILE A 5 0.67 6.13 -2.35
N ILE A 6 0.50 4.92 -2.87
CA ILE A 6 0.64 4.63 -4.30
C ILE A 6 -0.73 4.49 -4.95
N ARG A 7 -0.94 5.14 -6.09
CA ARG A 7 -2.24 5.16 -6.77
C ARG A 7 -2.12 5.26 -8.29
N ASP A 8 -3.00 4.54 -8.98
CA ASP A 8 -3.15 4.60 -10.44
C ASP A 8 -4.41 5.37 -10.88
N ASN A 9 -5.08 6.00 -9.92
CA ASN A 9 -6.36 6.68 -10.13
C ASN A 9 -6.60 7.75 -9.04
N VAL A 10 -7.80 8.32 -9.00
CA VAL A 10 -8.20 9.37 -8.04
C VAL A 10 -8.47 8.86 -6.62
N TYR A 11 -8.74 7.57 -6.43
CA TYR A 11 -8.84 6.94 -5.11
C TYR A 11 -7.51 7.07 -4.38
N GLY A 12 -7.58 7.23 -3.05
CA GLY A 12 -6.40 7.50 -2.23
C GLY A 12 -6.05 8.97 -2.08
N THR A 13 -6.50 9.86 -2.98
CA THR A 13 -6.22 11.32 -2.88
C THR A 13 -6.66 11.90 -1.54
N SER A 14 -7.88 11.60 -1.08
CA SER A 14 -8.37 12.04 0.23
C SER A 14 -7.62 11.40 1.40
N THR A 15 -7.11 10.18 1.22
CA THR A 15 -6.29 9.49 2.23
C THR A 15 -4.96 10.21 2.38
N TYR A 16 -4.34 10.60 1.26
CA TYR A 16 -3.11 11.36 1.23
C TYR A 16 -3.26 12.69 1.95
N TYR A 17 -4.22 13.54 1.57
CA TYR A 17 -4.37 14.83 2.23
C TYR A 17 -4.61 14.72 3.74
N LYS A 18 -5.33 13.68 4.19
CA LYS A 18 -5.60 13.47 5.61
C LYS A 18 -4.41 12.91 6.38
N LEU A 19 -3.65 11.98 5.81
CA LEU A 19 -2.50 11.37 6.47
C LEU A 19 -1.22 12.20 6.33
N ASN A 20 -1.10 13.01 5.30
CA ASN A 20 0.09 13.83 5.08
C ASN A 20 0.29 14.84 6.21
N LEU A 21 -0.80 15.41 6.73
CA LEU A 21 -0.76 16.35 7.85
C LEU A 21 -0.09 15.74 9.11
N PRO A 22 -0.54 14.58 9.65
CA PRO A 22 0.07 13.97 10.83
C PRO A 22 1.32 13.11 10.58
N PHE A 23 1.55 12.61 9.36
CA PHE A 23 2.61 11.61 9.11
C PHE A 23 3.62 11.97 8.02
N ASN A 24 3.47 13.11 7.33
CA ASN A 24 4.35 13.52 6.23
C ASN A 24 4.53 12.40 5.18
N CYS A 25 3.41 12.03 4.54
CA CYS A 25 3.35 10.93 3.58
C CYS A 25 3.85 11.36 2.21
N GLU A 26 4.29 10.40 1.39
CA GLU A 26 4.59 10.66 -0.01
C GLU A 26 3.46 10.15 -0.93
N ASP A 27 3.01 10.99 -1.87
CA ASP A 27 2.05 10.59 -2.92
C ASP A 27 2.80 10.10 -4.16
N ILE A 28 2.58 8.85 -4.55
CA ILE A 28 3.21 8.20 -5.70
C ILE A 28 2.13 7.86 -6.72
N GLN A 29 2.04 8.65 -7.78
CA GLN A 29 1.16 8.39 -8.90
C GLN A 29 1.85 7.50 -9.93
N ILE A 30 1.16 6.45 -10.36
CA ILE A 30 1.61 5.55 -11.43
C ILE A 30 0.54 5.47 -12.51
N ILE A 31 0.92 5.00 -13.69
CA ILE A 31 -0.01 4.70 -14.77
C ILE A 31 -0.12 3.18 -14.85
N SER A 32 -1.34 2.67 -14.70
CA SER A 32 -1.64 1.27 -14.95
C SER A 32 -2.01 1.04 -16.42
N PRO A 33 -1.85 -0.20 -16.92
CA PRO A 33 -2.37 -0.60 -18.22
C PRO A 33 -3.88 -0.31 -18.37
N LYS A 34 -4.33 -0.13 -19.62
CA LYS A 34 -5.76 0.08 -19.91
C LYS A 34 -6.51 -1.22 -20.06
N GLU A 35 -5.80 -2.25 -20.51
CA GLU A 35 -6.25 -3.61 -20.65
C GLU A 35 -6.65 -4.18 -19.29
N ARG A 36 -7.62 -5.10 -19.28
CA ARG A 36 -8.08 -5.71 -18.04
C ARG A 36 -7.13 -6.78 -17.50
N PHE A 37 -6.46 -7.45 -18.44
CA PHE A 37 -5.52 -8.52 -18.18
C PHE A 37 -4.29 -8.24 -19.03
N VAL A 38 -3.13 -8.31 -18.40
CA VAL A 38 -1.85 -8.11 -19.07
C VAL A 38 -0.97 -9.31 -18.75
N GLU A 39 -0.41 -9.94 -19.78
CA GLU A 39 0.44 -11.12 -19.62
C GLU A 39 1.72 -10.80 -18.85
N GLU A 40 2.33 -9.64 -19.11
CA GLU A 40 3.53 -9.20 -18.43
C GLU A 40 3.44 -7.71 -18.04
N ILE A 41 3.61 -7.42 -16.75
CA ILE A 41 3.71 -6.06 -16.25
C ILE A 41 5.17 -5.75 -15.97
N ASN A 42 5.73 -4.86 -16.79
CA ASN A 42 7.10 -4.39 -16.60
C ASN A 42 7.10 -3.19 -15.64
N LEU A 43 7.37 -3.44 -14.36
CA LEU A 43 7.51 -2.38 -13.36
C LEU A 43 8.83 -1.64 -13.51
N ASP A 44 8.76 -0.31 -13.50
CA ASP A 44 9.96 0.53 -13.44
C ASP A 44 10.80 0.16 -12.21
N LYS A 45 12.04 -0.28 -12.45
CA LYS A 45 13.00 -0.66 -11.41
C LYS A 45 13.27 0.51 -10.45
N ASN A 46 13.21 1.75 -10.91
CA ASN A 46 13.38 2.93 -10.07
C ASN A 46 12.19 3.14 -9.13
N LEU A 47 10.97 2.90 -9.61
CA LEU A 47 9.77 2.87 -8.76
C LEU A 47 9.93 1.81 -7.65
N ILE A 48 10.30 0.58 -7.98
CA ILE A 48 10.50 -0.47 -6.97
C ILE A 48 11.60 -0.11 -5.96
N LYS A 49 12.74 0.42 -6.43
CA LYS A 49 13.82 0.89 -5.54
C LYS A 49 13.34 2.01 -4.62
N LYS A 50 12.47 2.90 -5.10
CA LYS A 50 11.88 3.97 -4.31
C LYS A 50 10.92 3.40 -3.26
N LEU A 51 10.00 2.50 -3.65
CA LEU A 51 9.02 1.89 -2.75
C LEU A 51 9.68 1.12 -1.59
N LYS A 52 10.85 0.50 -1.83
CA LYS A 52 11.63 -0.19 -0.80
C LYS A 52 12.18 0.71 0.31
N LYS A 53 12.12 2.04 0.17
CA LYS A 53 12.60 3.00 1.18
C LYS A 53 11.53 3.37 2.22
N PHE A 54 10.29 2.95 2.02
CA PHE A 54 9.19 3.23 2.94
C PHE A 54 9.03 2.08 3.94
N ASP A 55 8.43 2.41 5.08
CA ASP A 55 8.08 1.44 6.10
C ASP A 55 6.64 0.94 5.85
N ILE A 56 5.74 1.83 5.41
CA ILE A 56 4.33 1.51 5.10
C ILE A 56 3.98 1.99 3.69
N LEU A 57 3.34 1.11 2.91
CA LEU A 57 2.78 1.41 1.60
C LEU A 57 1.26 1.25 1.62
N ILE A 58 0.52 2.34 1.43
CA ILE A 58 -0.94 2.30 1.28
C ILE A 58 -1.26 2.31 -0.21
N MET A 59 -1.83 1.23 -0.71
CA MET A 59 -2.01 1.00 -2.14
C MET A 59 -3.46 1.22 -2.60
N TYR A 60 -3.63 2.13 -3.55
CA TYR A 60 -4.86 2.44 -4.28
C TYR A 60 -4.72 2.15 -5.79
N VAL A 61 -4.05 1.04 -6.12
CA VAL A 61 -3.91 0.55 -7.50
C VAL A 61 -5.11 -0.32 -7.84
N LYS A 62 -5.93 0.13 -8.81
CA LYS A 62 -7.18 -0.56 -9.21
C LYS A 62 -6.90 -1.72 -10.16
N HIS A 63 -5.89 -1.62 -11.01
CA HIS A 63 -5.51 -2.70 -11.90
C HIS A 63 -4.94 -3.88 -11.09
N GLN A 64 -5.58 -5.05 -11.20
CA GLN A 64 -5.27 -6.19 -10.34
C GLN A 64 -3.88 -6.75 -10.60
N ASP A 65 -3.50 -6.96 -11.86
CA ASP A 65 -2.18 -7.50 -12.17
C ASP A 65 -1.08 -6.53 -11.73
N MET A 66 -1.24 -5.21 -11.95
CA MET A 66 -0.30 -4.19 -11.49
C MET A 66 -0.13 -4.20 -9.97
N ALA A 67 -1.25 -4.29 -9.23
CA ALA A 67 -1.21 -4.37 -7.77
C ALA A 67 -0.51 -5.64 -7.30
N LEU A 68 -0.75 -6.78 -7.96
CA LEU A 68 -0.11 -8.05 -7.64
C LEU A 68 1.39 -7.98 -7.91
N GLU A 69 1.80 -7.46 -9.07
CA GLU A 69 3.21 -7.35 -9.45
C GLU A 69 3.99 -6.44 -8.48
N ILE A 70 3.38 -5.33 -8.02
CA ILE A 70 3.97 -4.45 -7.01
C ILE A 70 4.15 -5.20 -5.69
N VAL A 71 3.14 -5.94 -5.25
CA VAL A 71 3.19 -6.73 -4.01
C VAL A 71 4.25 -7.83 -4.11
N ASP A 72 4.27 -8.57 -5.21
CA ASP A 72 5.24 -9.63 -5.48
C ASP A 72 6.68 -9.11 -5.50
N SER A 73 6.90 -7.93 -6.08
CA SER A 73 8.20 -7.24 -6.07
C SER A 73 8.66 -6.78 -4.69
N LEU A 74 7.74 -6.72 -3.71
CA LEU A 74 7.95 -6.22 -2.35
C LEU A 74 7.72 -7.26 -1.24
N LYS A 75 7.32 -8.49 -1.56
CA LYS A 75 6.94 -9.54 -0.58
C LYS A 75 8.04 -9.91 0.43
N ASN A 76 9.30 -9.92 0.01
CA ASN A 76 10.45 -10.25 0.87
C ASN A 76 11.08 -9.01 1.51
N LYS A 77 10.28 -7.97 1.77
CA LYS A 77 10.75 -6.73 2.37
C LYS A 77 9.98 -6.44 3.63
N ASN A 78 10.70 -5.85 4.57
CA ASN A 78 10.17 -5.42 5.84
C ASN A 78 9.41 -4.09 5.68
N LEU A 79 8.37 -4.14 4.86
CA LEU A 79 7.44 -3.09 4.48
C LEU A 79 6.04 -3.63 4.75
N LEU A 80 5.20 -2.85 5.44
CA LEU A 80 3.78 -3.15 5.58
C LEU A 80 3.01 -2.62 4.36
N ILE A 81 2.28 -3.49 3.67
CA ILE A 81 1.44 -3.11 2.54
C ILE A 81 -0.03 -3.13 2.96
N LEU A 82 -0.69 -1.98 2.82
CA LEU A 82 -2.10 -1.79 3.14
C LEU A 82 -2.91 -1.58 1.86
N ILE A 83 -3.75 -2.53 1.51
CA ILE A 83 -4.53 -2.52 0.26
C ILE A 83 -5.84 -1.74 0.46
N GLY A 84 -5.89 -0.50 -0.02
CA GLY A 84 -7.02 0.41 0.10
C GLY A 84 -8.12 0.19 -0.93
N ILE A 85 -7.78 -0.29 -2.13
CA ILE A 85 -8.74 -0.65 -3.18
C ILE A 85 -8.44 -2.05 -3.70
N TRP A 86 -9.48 -2.84 -3.91
CA TRP A 86 -9.39 -4.18 -4.50
C TRP A 86 -10.77 -4.61 -4.96
N ASN A 87 -10.83 -5.55 -5.89
CA ASN A 87 -12.06 -6.22 -6.31
C ASN A 87 -11.78 -7.70 -6.55
N GLY A 88 -12.81 -8.55 -6.50
CA GLY A 88 -12.70 -9.97 -6.77
C GLY A 88 -12.11 -10.79 -5.62
N LEU A 89 -12.71 -11.97 -5.38
CA LEU A 89 -12.24 -12.90 -4.35
C LEU A 89 -10.94 -13.59 -4.73
N GLY A 90 -10.69 -13.82 -6.03
CA GLY A 90 -9.45 -14.41 -6.53
C GLY A 90 -8.24 -13.55 -6.19
N PHE A 91 -8.28 -12.27 -6.57
CA PHE A 91 -7.24 -11.30 -6.21
C PHE A 91 -7.02 -11.24 -4.70
N LYS A 92 -8.10 -11.09 -3.91
CA LYS A 92 -8.02 -11.11 -2.44
C LYS A 92 -7.28 -12.34 -1.92
N LYS A 93 -7.64 -13.55 -2.38
CA LYS A 93 -6.98 -14.80 -1.96
C LYS A 93 -5.50 -14.86 -2.35
N GLN A 94 -5.09 -14.22 -3.45
CA GLN A 94 -3.70 -14.17 -3.88
C GLN A 94 -2.88 -13.26 -2.96
N ILE A 95 -3.33 -12.02 -2.73
CA ILE A 95 -2.56 -11.03 -1.96
C ILE A 95 -2.53 -11.33 -0.45
N THR A 96 -3.53 -12.01 0.11
CA THR A 96 -3.54 -12.39 1.54
C THR A 96 -2.58 -13.54 1.88
N LYS A 97 -1.89 -14.13 0.89
CA LYS A 97 -0.84 -15.12 1.14
C LYS A 97 0.44 -14.49 1.68
N TYR A 98 0.59 -13.18 1.50
CA TYR A 98 1.76 -12.43 1.95
C TYR A 98 1.56 -11.94 3.37
N GLU A 99 2.48 -12.28 4.26
CA GLU A 99 2.41 -11.93 5.69
C GLU A 99 2.44 -10.42 5.94
N ASN A 100 3.10 -9.68 5.05
CA ASN A 100 3.23 -8.23 5.14
C ASN A 100 2.12 -7.45 4.43
N VAL A 101 1.06 -8.13 3.96
CA VAL A 101 -0.05 -7.50 3.22
C VAL A 101 -1.35 -7.59 4.01
N PHE A 102 -1.97 -6.43 4.26
CA PHE A 102 -3.27 -6.32 4.92
C PHE A 102 -4.28 -5.62 4.03
N ILE A 103 -5.46 -6.22 3.92
CA ILE A 103 -6.55 -5.65 3.14
C ILE A 103 -7.38 -4.74 4.03
N LEU A 104 -7.58 -3.51 3.57
CA LEU A 104 -8.52 -2.60 4.16
C LEU A 104 -9.88 -2.77 3.46
N ASN A 105 -10.98 -2.67 4.22
CA ASN A 105 -12.33 -2.82 3.68
C ASN A 105 -12.68 -1.65 2.74
N LYS A 106 -12.28 -1.74 1.46
CA LYS A 106 -12.45 -0.76 0.37
C LYS A 106 -12.52 0.67 0.89
N ILE A 107 -11.34 1.26 1.05
CA ILE A 107 -11.21 2.62 1.56
C ILE A 107 -11.55 3.60 0.44
N GLY A 108 -12.79 4.08 0.44
CA GLY A 108 -13.11 5.39 -0.09
C GLY A 108 -13.31 6.30 1.10
N ILE A 109 -12.26 6.94 1.62
CA ILE A 109 -12.42 7.94 2.69
C ILE A 109 -13.15 9.13 2.08
N ARG A 110 -14.47 9.15 2.23
CA ARG A 110 -15.33 10.22 1.73
C ARG A 110 -15.52 11.34 2.76
N ILE A 111 -15.48 11.04 4.07
CA ILE A 111 -15.89 11.99 5.14
C ILE A 111 -14.94 11.91 6.35
N LYS A 112 -14.88 12.98 7.16
CA LYS A 112 -13.98 13.17 8.32
C LYS A 112 -14.22 12.19 9.50
N ASN A 113 -15.33 11.44 9.52
CA ASN A 113 -15.68 10.44 10.55
C ASN A 113 -15.88 9.02 9.97
N ASP A 114 -15.14 8.66 8.93
CA ASP A 114 -15.23 7.32 8.37
C ASP A 114 -14.56 6.31 9.32
N LEU A 115 -15.33 5.34 9.84
CA LEU A 115 -14.81 4.25 10.67
C LEU A 115 -13.59 3.55 10.04
N LYS A 116 -13.50 3.55 8.70
CA LYS A 116 -12.35 3.02 7.96
C LYS A 116 -11.09 3.87 8.14
N TYR A 117 -11.23 5.18 8.21
CA TYR A 117 -10.12 6.09 8.49
C TYR A 117 -9.61 5.92 9.92
N GLU A 118 -10.51 5.79 10.90
CA GLU A 118 -10.11 5.53 12.29
C GLU A 118 -9.37 4.20 12.45
N LYS A 119 -9.83 3.14 11.76
CA LYS A 119 -9.10 1.86 11.72
C LYS A 119 -7.71 2.01 11.11
N LEU A 120 -7.58 2.75 10.02
CA LEU A 120 -6.28 3.04 9.40
C LEU A 120 -5.39 3.83 10.36
N LEU A 121 -5.89 4.89 10.98
CA LEU A 121 -5.15 5.66 11.99
C LEU A 121 -4.72 4.80 13.17
N HIS A 122 -5.59 3.89 13.64
CA HIS A 122 -5.27 2.99 14.73
C HIS A 122 -4.12 2.05 14.36
N ILE A 123 -4.14 1.48 13.16
CA ILE A 123 -3.03 0.66 12.63
C ILE A 123 -1.74 1.50 12.58
N LEU A 124 -1.78 2.69 11.98
CA LEU A 124 -0.61 3.56 11.82
C LEU A 124 -0.03 4.04 13.16
N LYS A 125 -0.87 4.31 14.17
CA LYS A 125 -0.42 4.73 15.50
C LYS A 125 0.19 3.59 16.31
N LYS A 126 -0.23 2.34 16.05
CA LYS A 126 0.33 1.14 16.70
C LYS A 126 1.59 0.64 16.02
N ALA A 127 1.71 0.85 14.71
CA ALA A 127 2.87 0.46 13.93
C ALA A 127 4.16 1.06 14.51
N LYS A 128 5.06 0.18 14.95
CA LYS A 128 6.41 0.56 15.43
C LYS A 128 7.45 0.03 14.46
N VAL A 129 8.30 0.94 13.98
CA VAL A 129 9.50 0.56 13.25
C VAL A 129 10.53 0.08 14.25
N ARG A 130 10.88 -1.21 14.18
CA ARG A 130 11.92 -1.85 14.98
C ARG A 130 13.12 -2.16 14.11
N LYS A 131 14.25 -2.45 14.75
CA LYS A 131 15.48 -2.92 14.09
C LYS A 131 15.86 -4.25 14.71
N SER A 132 16.09 -5.27 13.90
CA SER A 132 16.61 -6.56 14.34
C SER A 132 18.07 -6.40 14.79
N CYS A 133 18.58 -7.39 15.52
CA CYS A 133 20.00 -7.43 15.90
C CYS A 133 20.94 -7.44 14.69
N GLN A 134 20.46 -7.87 13.52
CA GLN A 134 21.18 -7.89 12.23
C GLN A 134 21.05 -6.57 11.45
N GLY A 135 20.37 -5.59 12.02
CA GLY A 135 20.23 -4.25 11.47
C GLY A 135 19.09 -4.08 10.47
N GLU A 136 18.25 -5.09 10.28
CA GLU A 136 17.08 -5.02 9.40
C GLU A 136 15.92 -4.29 10.10
N HIS A 137 15.32 -3.31 9.45
CA HIS A 137 14.11 -2.67 9.98
C HIS A 137 12.91 -3.58 9.79
N PHE A 138 11.95 -3.64 10.71
CA PHE A 138 10.66 -4.32 10.51
C PHE A 138 9.52 -3.61 11.23
N ILE A 139 8.27 -3.89 10.84
CA ILE A 139 7.09 -3.30 11.46
C ILE A 139 6.45 -4.30 12.42
N GLU A 140 6.27 -3.86 13.66
CA GLU A 140 5.49 -4.51 14.70
C GLU A 140 4.14 -3.77 14.82
N LEU A 141 3.02 -4.51 14.78
CA LEU A 141 1.64 -3.98 14.83
C LEU A 141 0.99 -4.18 16.21
#